data_AF-A0A076HVD8-F1
#
_entry.id   AF-A0A076HVD8-F1
#
_cell.length_a   1.000
_cell.length_b   1.000
_cell.length_c   1.000
_cell.angle_alpha   90.00
_cell.angle_beta   90.00
_cell.angle_gamma   90.00
#
_symmetry.space_group_name_H-M   'P 1'
#
loop_
_entity.id
_entity.type
_entity.pdbx_description
1 polymer ?
#
loop_
_entity_poly.entity_id
_entity_poly.type
_entity_poly.pdbx_seq_one_letter_code
_entity_poly.pdbx_strand_id
1 'polypeptide(L)'
;MPLFDSITKAAKDFFIEEASPGGPSVAAVAVRALPGQPALFPLGSGAATAAAPLLTQPEQRHLDHIRQLLSGDGKDFMAFTKIVTSLQASGLSGPILYQTAFNAFAAVTSLDLPALLKSAEQFELKLTSDRNSILERHREKVGEIRIPNVPLSPLVQLQQQEQQLQTGLADLARQLEEAQQRLQAVRQQLQEQLLKATAALASYELAHATASAELKAHQQAVHAFLLK
;
A
#
# COMPACT_ATOMS: atom_id res chain seq x y z
N MET A 1 13.07 -19.45 14.06
CA MET A 1 11.71 -19.64 13.49
C MET A 1 10.67 -18.89 14.33
N PRO A 2 10.62 -17.53 14.30
CA PRO A 2 9.67 -16.76 15.12
C PRO A 2 8.39 -16.30 14.38
N LEU A 3 8.27 -16.56 13.07
CA LEU A 3 7.16 -16.08 12.22
C LEU A 3 5.88 -16.93 12.32
N PHE A 4 5.99 -18.17 12.82
CA PHE A 4 4.82 -19.05 12.99
C PHE A 4 4.05 -18.80 14.29
N ASP A 5 4.67 -18.18 15.29
CA ASP A 5 4.01 -17.84 16.56
C ASP A 5 3.04 -16.65 16.42
N SER A 6 3.35 -15.68 15.56
CA SER A 6 2.50 -14.49 15.35
C SER A 6 1.20 -14.81 14.62
N ILE A 7 1.21 -15.75 13.69
CA ILE A 7 0.00 -16.19 12.96
C ILE A 7 -0.89 -17.04 13.86
N THR A 8 -0.30 -17.90 14.69
CA THR A 8 -1.06 -18.76 15.62
C THR A 8 -1.69 -17.94 16.76
N LYS A 9 -1.05 -16.85 17.19
CA LYS A 9 -1.59 -15.92 18.19
C LYS A 9 -2.79 -15.14 17.65
N ALA A 10 -2.69 -14.63 16.41
CA ALA A 10 -3.80 -13.92 15.75
C ALA A 10 -5.01 -14.82 15.46
N ALA A 11 -4.79 -16.11 15.15
CA ALA A 11 -5.88 -17.07 14.95
C ALA A 11 -6.60 -17.46 16.25
N LYS A 12 -5.90 -17.39 17.39
CA LYS A 12 -6.50 -17.67 18.71
C LYS A 12 -7.39 -16.53 19.20
N ASP A 13 -7.05 -15.28 18.89
CA ASP A 13 -7.85 -14.10 19.23
C ASP A 13 -9.13 -13.96 18.39
N PHE A 14 -9.24 -14.70 17.28
CA PHE A 14 -10.44 -14.71 16.43
C PHE A 14 -11.50 -15.75 16.87
N PHE A 15 -11.13 -16.69 17.73
CA PHE A 15 -11.99 -17.80 18.19
C PHE A 15 -12.37 -17.71 19.68
N ILE A 16 -12.01 -16.61 20.36
CA ILE A 16 -12.51 -16.35 21.72
C ILE A 16 -13.84 -15.61 21.58
N GLU A 17 -14.89 -16.39 21.71
CA GLU A 17 -16.29 -15.98 21.86
C GLU A 17 -16.41 -14.99 23.03
N GLU A 18 -16.69 -13.71 22.72
CA GLU A 18 -17.00 -12.69 23.71
C GLU A 18 -18.30 -13.04 24.44
N ALA A 19 -18.18 -13.60 25.64
CA ALA A 19 -19.22 -13.52 26.64
C ALA A 19 -19.17 -12.12 27.29
N SER A 20 -19.90 -11.17 26.73
CA SER A 20 -20.14 -9.85 27.32
C SER A 20 -21.46 -9.84 28.11
N PRO A 21 -21.49 -9.40 29.39
CA PRO A 21 -22.72 -8.98 30.02
C PRO A 21 -22.74 -7.45 30.22
N GLY A 22 -23.82 -6.82 29.74
CA GLY A 22 -24.25 -5.51 30.21
C GLY A 22 -24.45 -4.46 29.12
N GLY A 23 -25.67 -4.34 28.61
CA GLY A 23 -26.13 -3.13 27.89
C GLY A 23 -26.42 -1.97 28.86
N PRO A 24 -27.21 -0.94 28.49
CA PRO A 24 -27.94 -0.74 27.22
C PRO A 24 -27.79 0.70 26.64
N SER A 25 -28.07 0.88 25.35
CA SER A 25 -28.82 2.08 24.90
C SER A 25 -29.49 1.86 23.55
N VAL A 26 -30.73 2.30 23.50
CA VAL A 26 -31.76 2.10 22.49
C VAL A 26 -31.60 3.13 21.38
N ALA A 27 -31.69 2.73 20.11
CA ALA A 27 -32.60 3.34 19.13
C ALA A 27 -32.37 2.86 17.69
N ALA A 28 -33.50 2.72 17.00
CA ALA A 28 -33.71 2.87 15.56
C ALA A 28 -33.29 1.72 14.62
N VAL A 29 -34.30 0.88 14.39
CA VAL A 29 -34.58 0.17 13.13
C VAL A 29 -34.33 1.07 11.92
N ALA A 30 -33.50 0.62 10.98
CA ALA A 30 -33.54 1.08 9.59
C ALA A 30 -33.51 -0.15 8.67
N VAL A 31 -34.64 -0.37 8.03
CA VAL A 31 -34.92 -1.44 7.08
C VAL A 31 -34.02 -1.28 5.85
N ARG A 32 -33.36 -2.37 5.48
CA ARG A 32 -32.53 -2.52 4.28
C ARG A 32 -33.40 -2.42 3.02
N ALA A 33 -33.22 -1.38 2.22
CA ALA A 33 -33.85 -1.24 0.90
C ALA A 33 -32.97 -1.90 -0.19
N LEU A 34 -33.61 -2.71 -1.05
CA LEU A 34 -33.00 -3.33 -2.24
C LEU A 34 -32.75 -2.28 -3.36
N PRO A 35 -31.76 -2.52 -4.25
CA PRO A 35 -31.46 -1.63 -5.36
C PRO A 35 -32.39 -1.91 -6.55
N GLY A 36 -33.07 -0.88 -7.05
CA GLY A 36 -33.74 -0.95 -8.35
C GLY A 36 -34.94 -0.03 -8.53
N GLN A 37 -34.70 1.27 -8.74
CA GLN A 37 -35.60 2.09 -9.55
C GLN A 37 -34.93 3.40 -10.01
N PRO A 38 -35.09 3.83 -11.27
CA PRO A 38 -34.50 5.06 -11.78
C PRO A 38 -35.43 6.25 -11.46
N ALA A 39 -34.87 7.30 -10.84
CA ALA A 39 -35.56 8.57 -10.64
C ALA A 39 -35.18 9.56 -11.76
N LEU A 40 -36.23 10.12 -12.36
CA LEU A 40 -36.22 11.10 -13.45
C LEU A 40 -35.51 12.41 -13.08
N PHE A 41 -34.81 12.97 -14.07
CA PHE A 41 -34.21 14.30 -14.06
C PHE A 41 -35.25 15.42 -13.90
N PRO A 42 -34.94 16.50 -13.17
CA PRO A 42 -35.46 17.82 -13.49
C PRO A 42 -34.41 18.60 -14.29
N LEU A 43 -34.80 19.04 -15.50
CA LEU A 43 -34.12 20.10 -16.24
C LEU A 43 -34.20 21.39 -15.43
N GLY A 44 -33.05 21.94 -15.05
CA GLY A 44 -32.89 23.31 -14.59
C GLY A 44 -31.88 24.03 -15.48
N SER A 45 -32.38 24.84 -16.42
CA SER A 45 -31.59 25.84 -17.13
C SER A 45 -31.05 26.85 -16.13
N GLY A 46 -29.72 26.92 -16.02
CA GLY A 46 -29.02 27.98 -15.30
C GLY A 46 -27.72 28.26 -16.04
N ALA A 47 -27.62 29.47 -16.60
CA ALA A 47 -26.43 29.95 -17.29
C ALA A 47 -25.20 29.81 -16.37
N ALA A 48 -24.23 29.00 -16.80
CA ALA A 48 -22.93 28.91 -16.15
C ALA A 48 -22.13 30.18 -16.48
N THR A 49 -22.32 31.23 -15.69
CA THR A 49 -21.27 32.22 -15.48
C THR A 49 -20.04 31.49 -14.95
N ALA A 50 -18.91 31.67 -15.61
CA ALA A 50 -17.62 31.10 -15.23
C ALA A 50 -17.34 31.33 -13.74
N ALA A 51 -17.48 30.27 -12.94
CA ALA A 51 -17.11 30.28 -11.55
C ALA A 51 -15.57 30.38 -11.47
N ALA A 52 -15.08 31.41 -10.79
CA ALA A 52 -13.69 31.46 -10.37
C ALA A 52 -13.35 30.17 -9.60
N PRO A 53 -12.18 29.56 -9.80
CA PRO A 53 -11.84 28.32 -9.12
C PRO A 53 -11.85 28.56 -7.61
N LEU A 54 -12.69 27.78 -6.92
CA LEU A 54 -12.69 27.71 -5.46
C LEU A 54 -11.31 27.21 -5.03
N LEU A 55 -10.48 28.11 -4.51
CA LEU A 55 -9.16 27.79 -3.97
C LEU A 55 -9.29 26.63 -2.99
N THR A 56 -8.52 25.57 -3.21
CA THR A 56 -8.54 24.43 -2.29
C THR A 56 -7.81 24.80 -0.99
N GLN A 57 -8.19 24.19 0.13
CA GLN A 57 -7.54 24.47 1.43
C GLN A 57 -5.99 24.34 1.42
N PRO A 58 -5.36 23.39 0.69
CA PRO A 58 -3.89 23.36 0.58
C PRO A 58 -3.32 24.53 -0.23
N GLU A 59 -3.99 24.95 -1.31
CA GLU A 59 -3.57 26.13 -2.08
C GLU A 59 -3.54 27.38 -1.21
N GLN A 60 -4.57 27.57 -0.36
CA GLN A 60 -4.62 28.68 0.60
C GLN A 60 -3.39 28.68 1.52
N ARG A 61 -3.02 27.52 2.08
CA ARG A 61 -1.85 27.39 2.97
C ARG A 61 -0.54 27.68 2.23
N HIS A 62 -0.41 27.27 0.97
CA HIS A 62 0.77 27.59 0.16
C HIS A 62 0.89 29.08 -0.12
N LEU A 63 -0.22 29.74 -0.45
CA LEU A 63 -0.24 31.19 -0.62
C LEU A 63 0.12 31.93 0.67
N ASP A 64 -0.36 31.46 1.82
CA ASP A 64 -0.04 32.06 3.12
C ASP A 64 1.44 31.83 3.51
N HIS A 65 1.99 30.64 3.25
CA HIS A 65 3.43 30.38 3.43
C HIS A 65 4.30 31.28 2.54
N ILE A 66 3.95 31.43 1.26
CA ILE A 66 4.68 32.32 0.34
C ILE A 66 4.58 33.78 0.80
N ARG A 67 3.41 34.23 1.28
CA ARG A 67 3.24 35.57 1.85
C ARG A 67 4.12 35.78 3.08
N GLN A 68 4.26 34.76 3.92
CA GLN A 68 5.16 34.80 5.08
C GLN A 68 6.62 34.80 4.65
N LEU A 69 7.00 34.02 3.64
CA LEU A 69 8.36 34.00 3.09
C LEU A 69 8.76 35.36 2.49
N LEU A 70 7.79 36.05 1.90
CA LEU A 70 7.92 37.38 1.30
C LEU A 70 7.62 38.51 2.30
N SER A 71 7.43 38.23 3.60
CA SER A 71 7.31 39.30 4.59
C SER A 71 8.69 39.93 4.80
N GLY A 72 8.81 41.20 4.43
CA GLY A 72 10.02 42.01 4.61
C GLY A 72 9.89 43.05 5.73
N ASP A 73 10.95 43.83 5.92
CA ASP A 73 11.12 44.81 7.01
C ASP A 73 10.44 46.17 6.69
N GLY A 74 9.62 46.21 5.63
CA GLY A 74 8.91 47.42 5.19
C GLY A 74 9.76 48.42 4.40
N LYS A 75 11.06 48.17 4.25
CA LYS A 75 12.01 48.94 3.43
C LYS A 75 12.52 48.17 2.20
N ASP A 76 11.73 47.21 1.74
CA ASP A 76 12.14 46.27 0.70
C ASP A 76 11.23 46.32 -0.54
N PHE A 77 11.57 45.52 -1.55
CA PHE A 77 10.81 45.38 -2.78
C PHE A 77 9.32 45.02 -2.57
N MET A 78 9.00 44.30 -1.49
CA MET A 78 7.61 43.96 -1.13
C MET A 78 6.80 45.14 -0.60
N ALA A 79 7.44 46.15 -0.02
CA ALA A 79 6.79 47.41 0.33
C ALA A 79 6.62 48.31 -0.90
N PHE A 80 7.62 48.36 -1.78
CA PHE A 80 7.52 49.05 -3.06
C PHE A 80 6.37 48.51 -3.94
N THR A 81 6.24 47.19 -4.07
CA THR A 81 5.12 46.59 -4.83
C THR A 81 3.75 46.91 -4.27
N LYS A 82 3.60 47.08 -2.94
CA LYS A 82 2.34 47.57 -2.34
C LYS A 82 2.01 48.99 -2.79
N ILE A 83 3.00 49.88 -2.87
CA ILE A 83 2.83 51.25 -3.37
C ILE A 83 2.49 51.25 -4.87
N VAL A 84 3.16 50.42 -5.66
CA VAL A 84 2.82 50.22 -7.08
C VAL A 84 1.36 49.75 -7.21
N THR A 85 0.95 48.77 -6.40
CA THR A 85 -0.42 48.22 -6.45
C THR A 85 -1.47 49.26 -6.07
N SER A 86 -1.20 50.12 -5.08
CA SER A 86 -2.14 51.17 -4.68
C SER A 86 -2.25 52.30 -5.72
N LEU A 87 -1.13 52.71 -6.32
CA LEU A 87 -1.12 53.69 -7.40
C LEU A 87 -1.79 53.13 -8.67
N GLN A 88 -1.58 51.85 -8.96
CA GLN A 88 -2.26 51.16 -10.06
C GLN A 88 -3.77 51.11 -9.86
N ALA A 89 -4.23 50.79 -8.64
CA ALA A 89 -5.64 50.86 -8.28
C ALA A 89 -6.22 52.29 -8.37
N SER A 90 -5.36 53.31 -8.29
CA SER A 90 -5.71 54.72 -8.47
C SER A 90 -5.73 55.15 -9.96
N GLY A 91 -5.52 54.22 -10.90
CA GLY A 91 -5.59 54.46 -12.34
C GLY A 91 -4.27 54.84 -13.01
N LEU A 92 -3.15 54.88 -12.27
CA LEU A 92 -1.82 55.08 -12.87
C LEU A 92 -1.35 53.80 -13.57
N SER A 93 -0.72 53.94 -14.73
CA SER A 93 -0.21 52.80 -15.50
C SER A 93 1.06 53.18 -16.28
N GLY A 94 1.74 52.16 -16.81
CA GLY A 94 2.94 52.35 -17.63
C GLY A 94 4.16 52.87 -16.84
N PRO A 95 5.15 53.48 -17.51
CA PRO A 95 6.40 53.91 -16.87
C PRO A 95 6.20 54.93 -15.75
N ILE A 96 5.19 55.79 -15.87
CA ILE A 96 4.87 56.84 -14.89
C ILE A 96 4.47 56.22 -13.55
N LEU A 97 3.76 55.08 -13.56
CA LEU A 97 3.41 54.33 -12.34
C LEU A 97 4.65 53.95 -11.54
N TYR A 98 5.64 53.33 -12.18
CA TYR A 98 6.84 52.85 -11.49
C TYR A 98 7.74 54.02 -11.05
N GLN A 99 7.83 55.08 -11.85
CA GLN A 99 8.61 56.26 -11.48
C GLN A 99 7.99 57.01 -10.29
N THR A 100 6.67 57.20 -10.29
CA THR A 100 5.95 57.83 -9.17
C THR A 100 6.00 56.97 -7.91
N ALA A 101 5.80 55.66 -8.05
CA ALA A 101 5.93 54.71 -6.94
C ALA A 101 7.33 54.71 -6.34
N PHE A 102 8.38 54.75 -7.18
CA PHE A 102 9.76 54.76 -6.71
C PHE A 102 10.08 56.06 -5.98
N ASN A 103 9.67 57.21 -6.53
CA ASN A 103 9.88 58.50 -5.88
C ASN A 103 9.16 58.56 -4.51
N ALA A 104 7.92 58.07 -4.43
CA ALA A 104 7.17 58.01 -3.18
C ALA A 104 7.84 57.05 -2.16
N PHE A 105 8.31 55.90 -2.62
CA PHE A 105 9.01 54.93 -1.78
C PHE A 105 10.34 55.50 -1.26
N ALA A 106 11.17 56.04 -2.15
CA ALA A 106 12.47 56.62 -1.81
C ALA A 106 12.34 57.81 -0.85
N ALA A 107 11.28 58.62 -0.97
CA ALA A 107 10.99 59.71 -0.05
C ALA A 107 10.72 59.24 1.39
N VAL A 108 10.14 58.04 1.56
CA VAL A 108 9.78 57.49 2.88
C VAL A 108 10.90 56.64 3.48
N THR A 109 11.60 55.86 2.66
CA THR A 109 12.57 54.86 3.13
C THR A 109 14.01 55.32 3.01
N SER A 110 14.28 56.38 2.25
CA SER A 110 15.64 56.85 1.89
C SER A 110 16.53 55.79 1.21
N LEU A 111 15.92 54.74 0.65
CA LEU A 111 16.64 53.73 -0.13
C LEU A 111 16.86 54.19 -1.59
N ASP A 112 18.00 53.79 -2.15
CA ASP A 112 18.34 53.97 -3.55
C ASP A 112 17.86 52.79 -4.42
N LEU A 113 17.79 53.03 -5.73
CA LEU A 113 17.33 52.03 -6.70
C LEU A 113 18.17 50.73 -6.67
N PRO A 114 19.52 50.77 -6.57
CA PRO A 114 20.33 49.55 -6.44
C PRO A 114 19.99 48.72 -5.20
N ALA A 115 19.76 49.34 -4.03
CA ALA A 115 19.38 48.58 -2.84
C ALA A 115 17.97 47.96 -2.96
N LEU A 116 17.03 48.68 -3.59
CA LEU A 116 15.70 48.15 -3.87
C LEU A 116 15.77 46.91 -4.78
N LEU A 117 16.55 46.96 -5.86
CA LEU A 117 16.73 45.83 -6.77
C LEU A 117 17.43 44.64 -6.09
N LYS A 118 18.45 44.88 -5.27
CA LYS A 118 19.09 43.82 -4.47
C LYS A 118 18.09 43.11 -3.55
N SER A 119 17.16 43.85 -2.95
CA SER A 119 16.11 43.22 -2.12
C SER A 119 15.16 42.34 -2.94
N ALA A 120 14.90 42.70 -4.20
CA ALA A 120 14.11 41.87 -5.12
C ALA A 120 14.83 40.55 -5.44
N GLU A 121 16.12 40.62 -5.79
CA GLU A 121 16.96 39.44 -6.05
C GLU A 121 17.01 38.50 -4.83
N GLN A 122 17.10 39.06 -3.62
CA GLN A 122 17.07 38.26 -2.39
C GLN A 122 15.75 37.50 -2.20
N PHE A 123 14.60 38.10 -2.53
CA PHE A 123 13.31 37.40 -2.48
C PHE A 123 13.20 36.33 -3.55
N GLU A 124 13.72 36.56 -4.75
CA GLU A 124 13.75 35.56 -5.83
C GLU A 124 14.61 34.34 -5.45
N LEU A 125 15.78 34.59 -4.86
CA LEU A 125 16.64 33.52 -4.34
C LEU A 125 15.96 32.74 -3.21
N LYS A 126 15.27 33.43 -2.28
CA LYS A 126 14.50 32.78 -1.22
C LYS A 126 13.38 31.90 -1.78
N LEU A 127 12.61 32.40 -2.76
CA LEU A 127 11.54 31.64 -3.41
C LEU A 127 12.08 30.41 -4.15
N THR A 128 13.19 30.57 -4.86
CA THR A 128 13.83 29.47 -5.60
C THR A 128 14.35 28.40 -4.63
N SER A 129 14.98 28.82 -3.54
CA SER A 129 15.47 27.92 -2.49
C SER A 129 14.32 27.16 -1.81
N ASP A 130 13.24 27.84 -1.42
CA ASP A 130 12.06 27.23 -0.81
C ASP A 130 11.40 26.23 -1.76
N ARG A 131 11.23 26.60 -3.04
CA ARG A 131 10.72 25.69 -4.08
C ARG A 131 11.56 24.42 -4.18
N ASN A 132 12.88 24.56 -4.23
CA ASN A 132 13.78 23.41 -4.34
C ASN A 132 13.68 22.51 -3.10
N SER A 133 13.62 23.09 -1.89
CA SER A 133 13.45 22.32 -0.65
C SER A 133 12.12 21.57 -0.61
N ILE A 134 11.02 22.19 -1.06
CA ILE A 134 9.71 21.53 -1.14
C ILE A 134 9.74 20.38 -2.15
N LEU A 135 10.37 20.58 -3.32
CA LEU A 135 10.51 19.53 -4.32
C LEU A 135 11.34 18.35 -3.81
N GLU A 136 12.44 18.61 -3.11
CA GLU A 136 13.25 17.56 -2.48
C GLU A 136 12.43 16.76 -1.46
N ARG A 137 11.73 17.44 -0.55
CA ARG A 137 10.84 16.77 0.43
C ARG A 137 9.73 15.99 -0.25
N HIS A 138 9.19 16.49 -1.34
CA HIS A 138 8.18 15.77 -2.12
C HIS A 138 8.76 14.49 -2.72
N ARG A 139 9.91 14.57 -3.38
CA ARG A 139 10.61 13.42 -3.95
C ARG A 139 11.00 12.39 -2.89
N GLU A 140 11.41 12.85 -1.70
CA GLU A 140 11.68 11.99 -0.54
C GLU A 140 10.40 11.26 -0.10
N LYS A 141 9.28 11.98 0.08
CA LYS A 141 7.99 11.38 0.48
C LYS A 141 7.47 10.36 -0.52
N VAL A 142 7.61 10.65 -1.81
CA VAL A 142 7.21 9.73 -2.89
C VAL A 142 8.23 8.59 -3.07
N GLY A 143 9.42 8.71 -2.48
CA GLY A 143 10.46 7.68 -2.52
C GLY A 143 11.32 7.68 -3.77
N GLU A 144 11.28 8.76 -4.57
CA GLU A 144 12.10 8.93 -5.78
C GLU A 144 13.58 9.18 -5.43
N ILE A 145 13.83 9.85 -4.31
CA ILE A 145 15.19 10.09 -3.79
C ILE A 145 15.38 9.28 -2.51
N ARG A 146 16.45 8.48 -2.46
CA ARG A 146 16.91 7.83 -1.22
C ARG A 146 17.99 8.68 -0.57
N ILE A 147 17.68 9.24 0.59
CA ILE A 147 18.66 9.93 1.42
C ILE A 147 19.34 8.90 2.32
N PRO A 148 20.68 8.80 2.34
CA PRO A 148 21.38 7.93 3.27
C PRO A 148 21.03 8.31 4.71
N ASN A 149 20.81 7.32 5.58
CA ASN A 149 20.47 7.49 7.01
C ASN A 149 19.07 8.02 7.35
N VAL A 150 18.17 8.18 6.37
CA VAL A 150 16.76 8.50 6.62
C VAL A 150 15.92 7.21 6.51
N PRO A 151 14.94 6.97 7.42
CA PRO A 151 14.03 5.85 7.27
C PRO A 151 13.32 5.90 5.91
N LEU A 152 13.22 4.74 5.25
CA LEU A 152 12.57 4.64 3.95
C LEU A 152 11.15 5.21 4.01
N SER A 153 10.72 5.90 2.94
CA SER A 153 9.34 6.38 2.89
C SER A 153 8.36 5.20 3.02
N PRO A 154 7.17 5.39 3.61
CA PRO A 154 6.20 4.31 3.80
C PRO A 154 5.84 3.58 2.50
N LEU A 155 5.82 4.32 1.38
CA LEU A 155 5.56 3.76 0.05
C LEU A 155 6.66 2.79 -0.35
N VAL A 156 7.93 3.16 -0.20
CA VAL A 156 9.07 2.27 -0.52
C VAL A 156 9.12 1.08 0.44
N GLN A 157 8.79 1.27 1.72
CA GLN A 157 8.68 0.16 2.68
C GLN A 157 7.61 -0.85 2.25
N LEU A 158 6.42 -0.37 1.88
CA LEU A 158 5.33 -1.21 1.40
C LEU A 158 5.71 -1.92 0.09
N GLN A 159 6.37 -1.23 -0.83
CA GLN A 159 6.84 -1.84 -2.08
C GLN A 159 7.87 -2.94 -1.83
N GLN A 160 8.79 -2.76 -0.88
CA GLN A 160 9.73 -3.81 -0.49
C GLN A 160 9.03 -4.99 0.18
N GLN A 161 8.06 -4.71 1.06
CA GLN A 161 7.25 -5.75 1.70
C GLN A 161 6.46 -6.55 0.66
N GLU A 162 5.89 -5.90 -0.35
CA GLU A 162 5.21 -6.55 -1.46
C GLU A 162 6.15 -7.48 -2.22
N GLN A 163 7.36 -7.02 -2.58
CA GLN A 163 8.35 -7.86 -3.26
C GLN A 163 8.78 -9.07 -2.42
N GLN A 164 8.96 -8.89 -1.11
CA GLN A 164 9.29 -9.98 -0.20
C GLN A 164 8.16 -11.01 -0.13
N LEU A 165 6.90 -10.56 -0.07
CA LEU A 165 5.74 -11.44 -0.09
C LEU A 165 5.61 -12.20 -1.41
N GLN A 166 5.81 -11.52 -2.55
CA GLN A 166 5.79 -12.16 -3.87
C GLN A 166 6.87 -13.25 -3.99
N THR A 167 8.08 -12.97 -3.50
CA THR A 167 9.17 -13.96 -3.48
C THR A 167 8.81 -15.15 -2.58
N GLY A 168 8.29 -14.88 -1.38
CA GLY A 168 7.85 -15.92 -0.46
C GLY A 168 6.72 -16.79 -1.03
N LEU A 169 5.79 -16.21 -1.78
CA LEU A 169 4.73 -16.96 -2.47
C LEU A 169 5.29 -17.87 -3.57
N ALA A 170 6.26 -17.39 -4.34
CA ALA A 170 6.91 -18.20 -5.37
C ALA A 170 7.67 -19.40 -4.76
N ASP A 171 8.35 -19.20 -3.64
CA ASP A 171 9.04 -20.28 -2.93
C ASP A 171 8.06 -21.29 -2.32
N LEU A 172 6.96 -20.83 -1.72
CA LEU A 172 5.89 -21.70 -1.21
C LEU A 172 5.24 -22.53 -2.32
N ALA A 173 5.00 -21.92 -3.49
CA ALA A 173 4.47 -22.63 -4.64
C ALA A 173 5.41 -23.75 -5.10
N ARG A 174 6.72 -23.49 -5.17
CA ARG A 174 7.73 -24.51 -5.49
C ARG A 174 7.76 -25.65 -4.46
N GLN A 175 7.71 -25.33 -3.17
CA GLN A 175 7.67 -26.34 -2.11
C GLN A 175 6.41 -27.21 -2.21
N LEU A 176 5.28 -26.61 -2.56
CA LEU A 176 4.02 -27.33 -2.76
C LEU A 176 4.11 -28.27 -3.98
N GLU A 177 4.67 -27.81 -5.10
CA GLU A 177 4.90 -28.65 -6.28
C GLU A 177 5.82 -29.84 -5.95
N GLU A 178 6.92 -29.60 -5.24
CA GLU A 178 7.84 -30.67 -4.84
C GLU A 178 7.17 -31.67 -3.89
N ALA A 179 6.38 -31.19 -2.92
CA ALA A 179 5.60 -32.05 -2.03
C ALA A 179 4.56 -32.89 -2.78
N GLN A 180 3.88 -32.31 -3.78
CA GLN A 180 2.95 -33.04 -4.62
C GLN A 180 3.63 -34.15 -5.43
N GLN A 181 4.78 -33.88 -6.03
CA GLN A 181 5.55 -34.88 -6.77
C GLN A 181 5.99 -36.02 -5.85
N ARG A 182 6.52 -35.70 -4.66
CA ARG A 182 6.89 -36.71 -3.65
C ARG A 182 5.68 -37.55 -3.23
N LEU A 183 4.54 -36.93 -3.00
CA LEU A 183 3.31 -37.63 -2.61
C LEU A 183 2.83 -38.58 -3.72
N GLN A 184 2.90 -38.16 -4.99
CA GLN A 184 2.58 -39.03 -6.12
C GLN A 184 3.53 -40.23 -6.21
N ALA A 185 4.84 -40.01 -6.05
CA ALA A 185 5.83 -41.08 -6.05
C ALA A 185 5.59 -42.10 -4.92
N VAL A 186 5.31 -41.63 -3.70
CA VAL A 186 5.00 -42.51 -2.56
C VAL A 186 3.72 -43.30 -2.80
N ARG A 187 2.69 -42.69 -3.41
CA ARG A 187 1.45 -43.42 -3.76
C ARG A 187 1.70 -44.54 -4.76
N GLN A 188 2.52 -44.29 -5.78
CA GLN A 188 2.88 -45.32 -6.77
C GLN A 188 3.66 -46.46 -6.10
N GLN A 189 4.66 -46.14 -5.27
CA GLN A 189 5.43 -47.14 -4.52
C GLN A 189 4.54 -47.97 -3.59
N LEU A 190 3.59 -47.35 -2.90
CA LEU A 190 2.63 -48.06 -2.04
C LEU A 190 1.77 -49.03 -2.86
N GLN A 191 1.28 -48.60 -4.01
CA GLN A 191 0.49 -49.46 -4.89
C GLN A 191 1.29 -50.67 -5.37
N GLU A 192 2.55 -50.47 -5.77
CA GLU A 192 3.46 -51.57 -6.13
C GLU A 192 3.72 -52.53 -4.96
N GLN A 193 3.93 -52.00 -3.75
CA GLN A 193 4.13 -52.83 -2.56
C GLN A 193 2.88 -53.65 -2.23
N LEU A 194 1.68 -53.08 -2.35
CA LEU A 194 0.43 -53.81 -2.15
C LEU A 194 0.26 -54.94 -3.18
N LEU A 195 0.56 -54.68 -4.46
CA LEU A 195 0.54 -55.71 -5.50
C LEU A 195 1.55 -56.83 -5.22
N LYS A 196 2.77 -56.48 -4.81
CA LYS A 196 3.80 -57.47 -4.44
C LYS A 196 3.39 -58.29 -3.21
N ALA A 197 2.83 -57.66 -2.18
CA ALA A 197 2.39 -58.33 -0.97
C ALA A 197 1.23 -59.30 -1.22
N THR A 198 0.24 -58.88 -2.02
CA THR A 198 -0.90 -59.74 -2.40
C THR A 198 -0.45 -60.93 -3.25
N ALA A 199 0.46 -60.73 -4.21
CA ALA A 199 1.04 -61.83 -4.98
C ALA A 199 1.85 -62.81 -4.10
N ALA A 200 2.65 -62.28 -3.17
CA ALA A 200 3.42 -63.10 -2.22
C ALA A 200 2.49 -63.94 -1.33
N LEU A 201 1.41 -63.35 -0.81
CA LEU A 201 0.42 -64.05 0.00
C LEU A 201 -0.23 -65.18 -0.80
N ALA A 202 -0.70 -64.91 -2.02
CA ALA A 202 -1.29 -65.93 -2.88
C ALA A 202 -0.31 -67.08 -3.19
N SER A 203 0.97 -66.76 -3.41
CA SER A 203 2.01 -67.78 -3.63
C SER A 203 2.25 -68.65 -2.40
N TYR A 204 2.23 -68.05 -1.21
CA TYR A 204 2.38 -68.76 0.05
C TYR A 204 1.18 -69.69 0.31
N GLU A 205 -0.05 -69.20 0.11
CA GLU A 205 -1.26 -70.00 0.29
C GLU A 205 -1.28 -71.22 -0.64
N LEU A 206 -0.86 -71.03 -1.89
CA LEU A 206 -0.73 -72.13 -2.84
C LEU A 206 0.32 -73.16 -2.36
N ALA A 207 1.52 -72.71 -1.98
CA ALA A 207 2.57 -73.59 -1.48
C ALA A 207 2.18 -74.33 -0.19
N HIS A 208 1.45 -73.66 0.70
CA HIS A 208 0.90 -74.27 1.91
C HIS A 208 -0.15 -75.33 1.57
N ALA A 209 -1.08 -75.03 0.65
CA ALA A 209 -2.10 -75.97 0.21
C ALA A 209 -1.47 -77.22 -0.42
N THR A 210 -0.48 -77.07 -1.29
CA THR A 210 0.24 -78.20 -1.90
C THR A 210 0.97 -79.04 -0.86
N ALA A 211 1.74 -78.42 0.04
CA ALA A 211 2.44 -79.14 1.11
C ALA A 211 1.47 -79.89 2.03
N SER A 212 0.33 -79.28 2.36
CA SER A 212 -0.71 -79.92 3.19
C SER A 212 -1.35 -81.14 2.49
N ALA A 213 -1.53 -81.08 1.18
CA ALA A 213 -2.08 -82.18 0.39
C ALA A 213 -1.07 -83.33 0.28
N GLU A 214 0.21 -83.03 0.04
CA GLU A 214 1.29 -84.00 0.03
C GLU A 214 1.43 -84.72 1.38
N LEU A 215 1.40 -83.99 2.50
CA LEU A 215 1.48 -84.57 3.84
C LEU A 215 0.31 -85.54 4.08
N LYS A 216 -0.93 -85.15 3.73
CA LYS A 216 -2.10 -86.02 3.83
C LYS A 216 -1.97 -87.27 2.95
N ALA A 217 -1.49 -87.12 1.72
CA ALA A 217 -1.26 -88.25 0.81
C ALA A 217 -0.22 -89.22 1.37
N HIS A 218 0.89 -88.71 1.90
CA HIS A 218 1.90 -89.53 2.57
C HIS A 218 1.36 -90.21 3.83
N GLN A 219 0.60 -89.51 4.67
CA GLN A 219 -0.03 -90.09 5.85
C GLN A 219 -0.97 -91.25 5.49
N GLN A 220 -1.79 -91.08 4.45
CA GLN A 220 -2.67 -92.13 3.94
C GLN A 220 -1.88 -93.32 3.41
N ALA A 221 -0.81 -93.07 2.64
CA ALA A 221 0.07 -94.13 2.13
C ALA A 221 0.73 -94.93 3.27
N VAL A 222 1.19 -94.26 4.32
CA VAL A 222 1.78 -94.90 5.51
C VAL A 222 0.74 -95.72 6.27
N HIS A 223 -0.47 -95.19 6.50
CA HIS A 223 -1.54 -95.97 7.15
C HIS A 223 -1.93 -97.20 6.34
N ALA A 224 -2.05 -97.07 5.01
CA ALA A 224 -2.38 -98.19 4.13
C ALA A 224 -1.29 -99.27 4.11
N PHE A 225 -0.02 -98.88 4.30
CA PHE A 225 1.10 -99.81 4.43
C PHE A 225 1.08 -100.56 5.77
N LEU A 226 0.80 -99.88 6.89
CA LEU A 226 0.83 -100.47 8.25
C LEU A 226 -0.37 -101.38 8.59
N LEU A 227 -1.48 -101.27 7.87
CA LEU A 227 -2.71 -102.07 8.08
C LEU A 227 -2.78 -103.34 7.21
N LYS A 228 -1.71 -103.64 6.46
CA LYS A 228 -1.49 -104.91 5.77
C LYS A 228 -0.52 -105.78 6.57
#